data_AF-A0A081K5I8-F1
#
_entry.id   AF-A0A081K5I8-F1
#
_cell.length_a   1.000
_cell.length_b   1.000
_cell.length_c   1.000
_cell.angle_alpha   90.00
_cell.angle_beta   90.00
_cell.angle_gamma   90.00
#
_symmetry.space_group_name_H-M   'P 1'
#
loop_
_entity.id
_entity.type
_entity.pdbx_description
1 polymer ?
#
loop_
_entity_poly.entity_id
_entity_poly.type
_entity_poly.pdbx_seq_one_letter_code
_entity_poly.pdbx_strand_id
1 'polypeptide(L)'
;MTLTNKEKVVQLLKGLETGDTSAYTYINPQKYVQHNLGVANGFDGFKALMSDLPKGSTKVDVKRVFEDGDYVFTHMDYDFFGPKVGFDILKMEDGLIVEHWDNLMEKATSPNASGHTQTDGSTEITDRDRTSENKARAASFVKNVLMEGQFDKISEYITPGTTHYIQHSPFITDGVEGLQAAIEHMAEQGVTMEYKKNHKVLGEGNFALSVSEGEFAGNHVAYYDLLRLEDNKIVEHWGVIETIPPESEWKNNNGKFGF
;
A
#
# COMPACT_ATOMS: atom_id res chain seq x y z
N MET A 1 -22.64 4.10 -20.28
CA MET A 1 -22.63 3.38 -18.99
C MET A 1 -21.95 4.29 -17.98
N THR A 2 -22.41 4.31 -16.74
CA THR A 2 -21.76 5.06 -15.66
C THR A 2 -20.54 4.28 -15.19
N LEU A 3 -19.39 4.94 -15.05
CA LEU A 3 -18.16 4.31 -14.56
C LEU A 3 -18.30 3.90 -13.08
N THR A 4 -17.73 2.75 -12.75
CA THR A 4 -17.52 2.27 -11.37
C THR A 4 -16.50 3.15 -10.64
N ASN A 5 -16.45 3.06 -9.31
CA ASN A 5 -15.45 3.80 -8.51
C ASN A 5 -14.02 3.37 -8.87
N LYS A 6 -13.78 2.07 -9.03
CA LYS A 6 -12.48 1.55 -9.52
C LYS A 6 -12.07 2.16 -10.87
N GLU A 7 -12.98 2.20 -11.85
CA GLU A 7 -12.68 2.77 -13.16
C GLU A 7 -12.37 4.27 -13.08
N LYS A 8 -13.10 5.03 -12.24
CA LYS A 8 -12.82 6.45 -12.00
C LYS A 8 -11.44 6.67 -11.40
N VAL A 9 -11.07 5.89 -10.38
CA VAL A 9 -9.74 5.96 -9.75
C VAL A 9 -8.65 5.61 -10.75
N VAL A 10 -8.78 4.50 -11.48
CA VAL A 10 -7.81 4.11 -12.51
C VAL A 10 -7.65 5.19 -13.57
N GLN A 11 -8.75 5.79 -14.04
CA GLN A 11 -8.70 6.89 -15.00
C GLN A 11 -8.04 8.15 -14.42
N LEU A 12 -8.32 8.50 -13.15
CA LEU A 12 -7.67 9.63 -12.48
C LEU A 12 -6.16 9.41 -12.38
N LEU A 13 -5.74 8.23 -11.90
CA LEU A 13 -4.32 7.90 -11.78
C LEU A 13 -3.65 7.89 -13.14
N LYS A 14 -4.27 7.30 -14.18
CA LYS A 14 -3.72 7.33 -15.54
C LYS A 14 -3.70 8.75 -16.15
N GLY A 15 -4.55 9.65 -15.66
CA GLY A 15 -4.53 11.08 -15.95
C GLY A 15 -3.20 11.75 -15.59
N LEU A 16 -2.47 11.25 -14.58
CA LEU A 16 -1.15 11.75 -14.20
C LEU A 16 -0.12 11.59 -15.33
N GLU A 17 -0.17 10.48 -16.05
CA GLU A 17 0.72 10.19 -17.19
C GLU A 17 0.28 10.93 -18.46
N THR A 18 -1.03 10.93 -18.73
CA THR A 18 -1.58 11.45 -20.00
C THR A 18 -1.76 12.96 -20.01
N GLY A 19 -1.81 13.60 -18.82
CA GLY A 19 -2.23 14.99 -18.66
C GLY A 19 -3.73 15.20 -18.90
N ASP A 20 -4.52 14.13 -18.94
CA ASP A 20 -5.97 14.21 -19.12
C ASP A 20 -6.66 14.76 -17.86
N THR A 21 -7.10 16.01 -17.94
CA THR A 21 -7.80 16.70 -16.85
C THR A 21 -9.29 16.34 -16.76
N SER A 22 -9.84 15.58 -17.72
CA SER A 22 -11.26 15.19 -17.70
C SER A 22 -11.58 14.33 -16.47
N ALA A 23 -10.63 13.50 -16.02
CA ALA A 23 -10.76 12.67 -14.83
C ALA A 23 -10.79 13.48 -13.52
N TYR A 24 -10.43 14.77 -13.54
CA TYR A 24 -10.53 15.62 -12.34
C TYR A 24 -11.99 15.84 -11.92
N THR A 25 -12.95 15.63 -12.83
CA THR A 25 -14.38 15.65 -12.52
C THR A 25 -14.81 14.56 -11.55
N TYR A 26 -13.96 13.55 -11.32
CA TYR A 26 -14.20 12.51 -10.33
C TYR A 26 -13.81 12.95 -8.91
N ILE A 27 -13.13 14.09 -8.74
CA ILE A 27 -12.79 14.65 -7.43
C ILE A 27 -13.85 15.64 -7.00
N ASN A 28 -14.26 15.59 -5.73
CA ASN A 28 -15.10 16.63 -5.13
C ASN A 28 -14.23 17.84 -4.73
N PRO A 29 -14.28 18.97 -5.44
CA PRO A 29 -13.35 20.06 -5.19
C PRO A 29 -13.59 20.80 -3.86
N GLN A 30 -14.76 20.65 -3.24
CA GLN A 30 -15.10 21.27 -1.97
C GLN A 30 -14.71 20.43 -0.76
N LYS A 31 -14.58 19.11 -0.93
CA LYS A 31 -14.32 18.17 0.17
C LYS A 31 -12.96 17.50 0.11
N TYR A 32 -12.23 17.60 -1.00
CA TYR A 32 -10.99 16.85 -1.20
C TYR A 32 -9.93 17.10 -0.11
N VAL A 33 -9.56 16.06 0.63
CA VAL A 33 -8.49 16.08 1.65
C VAL A 33 -7.26 15.32 1.13
N GLN A 34 -6.07 15.89 1.34
CA GLN A 34 -4.80 15.19 1.11
C GLN A 34 -4.15 14.71 2.39
N HIS A 35 -3.78 13.44 2.42
CA HIS A 35 -2.96 12.84 3.48
C HIS A 35 -1.53 12.53 3.01
N ASN A 36 -1.23 12.65 1.71
CA ASN A 36 0.15 12.72 1.25
C ASN A 36 0.79 14.00 1.81
N LEU A 37 1.76 13.84 2.72
CA LEU A 37 2.39 14.93 3.46
C LEU A 37 3.23 15.86 2.58
N GLY A 38 3.65 15.39 1.40
CA GLY A 38 4.38 16.16 0.39
C GLY A 38 3.49 16.99 -0.54
N VAL A 39 2.16 16.90 -0.40
CA VAL A 39 1.16 17.59 -1.24
C VAL A 39 0.29 18.51 -0.39
N ALA A 40 0.05 19.72 -0.90
CA ALA A 40 -0.83 20.67 -0.22
C ALA A 40 -2.27 20.15 -0.15
N ASN A 41 -3.03 20.58 0.86
CA ASN A 41 -4.42 20.16 1.01
C ASN A 41 -5.32 20.67 -0.12
N GLY A 42 -6.47 20.01 -0.30
CA GLY A 42 -7.51 20.49 -1.20
C GLY A 42 -7.27 20.16 -2.67
N PHE A 43 -8.30 20.36 -3.47
CA PHE A 43 -8.21 20.18 -4.92
C PHE A 43 -7.21 21.15 -5.58
N ASP A 44 -6.99 22.32 -4.97
CA ASP A 44 -5.95 23.24 -5.42
C ASP A 44 -4.54 22.69 -5.21
N GLY A 45 -4.28 22.02 -4.08
CA GLY A 45 -3.01 21.33 -3.83
C GLY A 45 -2.76 20.19 -4.81
N PHE A 46 -3.80 19.42 -5.14
CA PHE A 46 -3.74 18.41 -6.21
C PHE A 46 -3.39 19.04 -7.57
N LYS A 47 -4.08 20.11 -7.99
CA LYS A 47 -3.78 20.80 -9.27
C LYS A 47 -2.37 21.39 -9.30
N ALA A 48 -1.85 21.86 -8.16
CA ALA A 48 -0.49 22.36 -8.06
C ALA A 48 0.52 21.23 -8.32
N LEU A 49 0.36 20.08 -7.66
CA LEU A 49 1.17 18.88 -7.94
C LEU A 49 1.13 18.52 -9.43
N MET A 50 -0.06 18.50 -10.03
CA MET A 50 -0.22 18.21 -11.46
C MET A 50 0.53 19.18 -12.37
N SER A 51 0.66 20.44 -11.95
CA SER A 51 1.37 21.48 -12.70
C SER A 51 2.89 21.37 -12.55
N ASP A 52 3.35 20.82 -11.42
CA ASP A 52 4.76 20.61 -11.11
C ASP A 52 5.35 19.35 -11.77
N LEU A 53 4.51 18.40 -12.18
CA LEU A 53 4.93 17.18 -12.88
C LEU A 53 5.49 17.53 -14.27
N PRO A 54 6.74 17.11 -14.60
CA PRO A 54 7.28 17.35 -15.93
C PRO A 54 6.47 16.61 -16.99
N LYS A 55 6.12 17.32 -18.07
CA LYS A 55 5.31 16.75 -19.16
C LYS A 55 6.01 15.55 -19.78
N GLY A 56 5.29 14.42 -19.84
CA GLY A 56 5.77 13.19 -20.46
C GLY A 56 6.84 12.43 -19.66
N SER A 57 7.16 12.85 -18.43
CA SER A 57 8.05 12.07 -17.54
C SER A 57 7.28 11.12 -16.64
N THR A 58 5.98 11.32 -16.47
CA THR A 58 5.16 10.53 -15.55
C THR A 58 4.71 9.24 -16.22
N LYS A 59 4.93 8.09 -15.57
CA LYS A 59 4.32 6.80 -15.96
C LYS A 59 3.51 6.24 -14.81
N VAL A 60 2.38 5.66 -15.17
CA VAL A 60 1.43 5.05 -14.25
C VAL A 60 0.99 3.69 -14.78
N ASP A 61 1.30 2.65 -14.02
CA ASP A 61 0.83 1.29 -14.28
C ASP A 61 0.14 0.72 -13.03
N VAL A 62 -1.19 0.64 -13.10
CA VAL A 62 -2.03 0.08 -12.02
C VAL A 62 -1.96 -1.43 -12.10
N LYS A 63 -1.32 -2.07 -11.13
CA LYS A 63 -1.18 -3.54 -11.06
C LYS A 63 -2.42 -4.19 -10.49
N ARG A 64 -2.99 -3.59 -9.45
CA ARG A 64 -4.18 -4.09 -8.74
C ARG A 64 -5.09 -2.93 -8.33
N VAL A 65 -6.39 -3.16 -8.34
CA VAL A 65 -7.41 -2.19 -7.90
C VAL A 65 -8.54 -2.89 -7.16
N PHE A 66 -8.83 -2.40 -5.97
CA PHE A 66 -9.76 -3.00 -5.02
C PHE A 66 -10.78 -1.97 -4.53
N GLU A 67 -11.96 -2.42 -4.11
CA GLU A 67 -13.02 -1.58 -3.54
C GLU A 67 -13.56 -2.25 -2.27
N ASP A 68 -13.57 -1.49 -1.17
CA ASP A 68 -13.98 -1.91 0.17
C ASP A 68 -14.83 -0.83 0.82
N GLY A 69 -16.15 -0.97 0.71
CA GLY A 69 -17.11 0.05 1.12
C GLY A 69 -16.85 1.36 0.37
N ASP A 70 -16.58 2.42 1.13
CA ASP A 70 -16.33 3.75 0.59
C ASP A 70 -14.88 3.96 0.13
N TYR A 71 -14.02 2.94 0.17
CA TYR A 71 -12.61 3.08 -0.21
C TYR A 71 -12.31 2.32 -1.49
N VAL A 72 -11.54 2.96 -2.37
CA VAL A 72 -10.83 2.28 -3.47
C VAL A 72 -9.35 2.35 -3.14
N PHE A 73 -8.64 1.24 -3.29
CA PHE A 73 -7.18 1.23 -3.11
C PHE A 73 -6.49 0.48 -4.24
N THR A 74 -5.29 0.93 -4.58
CA THR A 74 -4.53 0.44 -5.74
C THR A 74 -3.14 0.01 -5.32
N HIS A 75 -2.54 -0.88 -6.11
CA HIS A 75 -1.12 -1.19 -6.07
C HIS A 75 -0.49 -0.80 -7.40
N MET A 76 0.59 -0.04 -7.35
CA MET A 76 1.05 0.81 -8.43
C MET A 76 2.54 0.64 -8.71
N ASP A 77 2.88 0.69 -9.99
CA ASP A 77 4.23 0.95 -10.50
C ASP A 77 4.23 2.34 -11.13
N TYR A 78 5.02 3.23 -10.52
CA TYR A 78 5.07 4.63 -10.86
C TYR A 78 6.45 5.02 -11.37
N ASP A 79 6.47 5.96 -12.30
CA ASP A 79 7.65 6.79 -12.54
C ASP A 79 7.19 8.24 -12.44
N PHE A 80 7.24 8.80 -11.24
CA PHE A 80 6.99 10.23 -11.02
C PHE A 80 8.00 10.73 -9.99
N PHE A 81 8.75 11.77 -10.36
CA PHE A 81 9.99 12.15 -9.66
C PHE A 81 10.93 10.94 -9.44
N GLY A 82 10.99 10.02 -10.41
CA GLY A 82 11.77 8.78 -10.41
C GLY A 82 10.95 7.50 -10.11
N PRO A 83 11.51 6.30 -10.36
CA PRO A 83 10.81 5.03 -10.24
C PRO A 83 10.39 4.70 -8.81
N LYS A 84 9.10 4.43 -8.62
CA LYS A 84 8.46 4.13 -7.33
C LYS A 84 7.50 2.97 -7.47
N VAL A 85 7.25 2.31 -6.35
CA VAL A 85 6.13 1.38 -6.21
C VAL A 85 5.36 1.75 -4.96
N GLY A 86 4.07 1.44 -4.92
CA GLY A 86 3.30 1.69 -3.72
C GLY A 86 1.81 1.60 -3.91
N PHE A 87 1.11 2.22 -2.99
CA PHE A 87 -0.33 2.12 -2.87
C PHE A 87 -0.95 3.50 -2.80
N ASP A 88 -2.10 3.67 -3.46
CA ASP A 88 -3.00 4.79 -3.20
C ASP A 88 -4.26 4.24 -2.53
N ILE A 89 -4.81 5.00 -1.59
CA ILE A 89 -6.13 4.78 -0.99
C ILE A 89 -6.94 6.04 -1.25
N LEU A 90 -8.13 5.88 -1.81
CA LEU A 90 -9.04 6.97 -2.15
C LEU A 90 -10.38 6.69 -1.49
N LYS A 91 -10.89 7.67 -0.73
CA LYS A 91 -12.23 7.59 -0.17
C LYS A 91 -13.23 8.22 -1.13
N MET A 92 -14.36 7.56 -1.29
CA MET A 92 -15.47 7.91 -2.15
C MET A 92 -16.63 8.44 -1.31
N GLU A 93 -17.30 9.49 -1.78
CA GLU A 93 -18.57 9.98 -1.26
C GLU A 93 -19.43 10.40 -2.44
N ASP A 94 -20.67 9.89 -2.53
CA ASP A 94 -21.58 10.14 -3.65
C ASP A 94 -20.96 9.91 -5.05
N GLY A 95 -20.06 8.93 -5.14
CA GLY A 95 -19.34 8.57 -6.37
C GLY A 95 -18.25 9.55 -6.78
N LEU A 96 -17.84 10.46 -5.90
CA LEU A 96 -16.71 11.38 -6.05
C LEU A 96 -15.62 11.06 -5.03
N ILE A 97 -14.37 11.32 -5.40
CA ILE A 97 -13.21 11.18 -4.52
C ILE A 97 -13.18 12.38 -3.58
N VAL A 98 -13.14 12.10 -2.27
CA VAL A 98 -13.13 13.12 -1.21
C VAL A 98 -11.86 13.10 -0.37
N GLU A 99 -11.10 12.01 -0.34
CA GLU A 99 -9.85 11.94 0.42
C GLU A 99 -8.85 11.02 -0.29
N HIS A 100 -7.56 11.28 -0.12
CA HIS A 100 -6.50 10.45 -0.70
C HIS A 100 -5.27 10.34 0.21
N TRP A 101 -4.80 9.10 0.36
CA TRP A 101 -3.57 8.68 1.01
C TRP A 101 -2.72 7.94 -0.01
N ASP A 102 -1.41 8.02 0.12
CA ASP A 102 -0.47 7.15 -0.57
C ASP A 102 0.56 6.57 0.40
N ASN A 103 1.21 5.49 -0.02
CA ASN A 103 2.45 5.03 0.60
C ASN A 103 3.40 4.55 -0.48
N LEU A 104 4.59 5.15 -0.57
CA LEU A 104 5.51 4.95 -1.69
C LEU A 104 6.92 4.59 -1.23
N MET A 105 7.58 3.73 -1.99
CA MET A 105 9.02 3.48 -1.84
C MET A 105 9.71 3.46 -3.21
N GLU A 106 11.03 3.59 -3.18
CA GLU A 106 11.84 3.42 -4.39
C GLU A 106 11.67 2.01 -4.96
N LYS A 107 11.60 1.94 -6.29
CA LYS A 107 11.53 0.68 -7.01
C LYS A 107 12.91 0.03 -7.06
N ALA A 108 12.98 -1.23 -6.65
CA ALA A 108 14.17 -2.05 -6.77
C ALA A 108 14.57 -2.24 -8.24
N THR A 109 15.88 -2.24 -8.50
CA THR A 109 16.45 -2.40 -9.84
C THR A 109 16.53 -3.86 -10.29
N SER A 110 16.34 -4.80 -9.37
CA SER A 110 16.32 -6.24 -9.62
C SER A 110 15.25 -6.94 -8.78
N PRO A 111 14.80 -8.14 -9.19
CA PRO A 111 14.02 -9.01 -8.31
C PRO A 111 14.77 -9.36 -7.02
N ASN A 112 14.04 -9.80 -6.00
CA ASN A 112 14.62 -10.36 -4.80
C ASN A 112 15.33 -11.70 -5.07
N ALA A 113 15.97 -12.28 -4.06
CA ALA A 113 16.71 -13.54 -4.20
C ALA A 113 15.81 -14.75 -4.52
N SER A 114 14.48 -14.64 -4.40
CA SER A 114 13.50 -15.62 -4.86
C SER A 114 13.03 -15.40 -6.30
N GLY A 115 13.42 -14.29 -6.95
CA GLY A 115 13.07 -13.99 -8.33
C GLY A 115 11.82 -13.14 -8.51
N HIS A 116 11.24 -12.60 -7.43
CA HIS A 116 10.02 -11.78 -7.48
C HIS A 116 10.34 -10.29 -7.41
N THR A 117 9.54 -9.49 -8.10
CA THR A 117 9.60 -8.01 -8.04
C THR A 117 8.59 -7.48 -7.03
N GLN A 118 8.67 -6.19 -6.72
CA GLN A 118 7.67 -5.53 -5.87
C GLN A 118 6.26 -5.49 -6.49
N THR A 119 6.06 -5.90 -7.74
CA THR A 119 4.81 -5.66 -8.49
C THR A 119 4.25 -6.85 -9.24
N ASP A 120 5.00 -7.94 -9.38
CA ASP A 120 4.49 -9.19 -9.97
C ASP A 120 3.61 -9.95 -8.96
N GLY A 121 3.25 -11.19 -9.31
CA GLY A 121 2.37 -12.03 -8.52
C GLY A 121 0.90 -11.91 -8.92
N SER A 122 0.01 -12.59 -8.18
CA SER A 122 -1.39 -12.74 -8.57
C SER A 122 -2.16 -11.41 -8.58
N THR A 123 -3.06 -11.22 -9.54
CA THR A 123 -4.02 -10.10 -9.58
C THR A 123 -5.46 -10.57 -9.50
N GLU A 124 -5.68 -11.89 -9.43
CA GLU A 124 -7.00 -12.49 -9.44
C GLU A 124 -7.64 -12.42 -8.05
N ILE A 125 -8.77 -11.72 -7.98
CA ILE A 125 -9.55 -11.61 -6.75
C ILE A 125 -10.54 -12.77 -6.69
N THR A 126 -10.39 -13.66 -5.72
CA THR A 126 -11.32 -14.74 -5.38
C THR A 126 -11.96 -14.48 -4.01
N ASP A 127 -12.73 -15.42 -3.44
CA ASP A 127 -13.17 -15.40 -2.04
C ASP A 127 -13.89 -14.12 -1.56
N ARG A 128 -14.68 -13.48 -2.45
CA ARG A 128 -15.40 -12.22 -2.13
C ARG A 128 -16.36 -12.36 -0.95
N ASP A 129 -16.99 -13.51 -0.83
CA ASP A 129 -17.85 -13.89 0.28
C ASP A 129 -17.09 -14.02 1.62
N ARG A 130 -15.76 -14.15 1.57
CA ARG A 130 -14.87 -14.28 2.74
C ARG A 130 -14.03 -13.03 3.01
N THR A 131 -14.30 -11.91 2.34
CA THR A 131 -13.55 -10.65 2.50
C THR A 131 -13.37 -10.26 3.97
N SER A 132 -14.43 -10.29 4.78
CA SER A 132 -14.35 -9.93 6.20
C SER A 132 -13.48 -10.91 7.01
N GLU A 133 -13.54 -12.21 6.71
CA GLU A 133 -12.69 -13.22 7.34
C GLU A 133 -11.21 -12.97 6.99
N ASN A 134 -10.93 -12.75 5.71
CA ASN A 134 -9.59 -12.52 5.19
C ASN A 134 -8.95 -11.24 5.77
N LYS A 135 -9.73 -10.15 5.87
CA LYS A 135 -9.31 -8.92 6.56
C LYS A 135 -9.01 -9.17 8.05
N ALA A 136 -9.87 -9.91 8.75
CA ALA A 136 -9.64 -10.22 10.16
C ALA A 136 -8.39 -11.10 10.36
N ARG A 137 -8.11 -12.01 9.42
CA ARG A 137 -6.92 -12.86 9.44
C ARG A 137 -5.64 -12.05 9.23
N ALA A 138 -5.63 -11.16 8.25
CA ALA A 138 -4.55 -10.20 8.01
C ALA A 138 -4.30 -9.29 9.23
N ALA A 139 -5.36 -8.70 9.79
CA ALA A 139 -5.26 -7.86 10.99
C ALA A 139 -4.64 -8.62 12.18
N SER A 140 -5.04 -9.88 12.36
CA SER A 140 -4.53 -10.73 13.43
C SER A 140 -3.07 -11.13 13.22
N PHE A 141 -2.63 -11.31 11.97
CA PHE A 141 -1.24 -11.56 11.64
C PHE A 141 -0.36 -10.35 11.99
N VAL A 142 -0.74 -9.17 11.50
CA VAL A 142 0.00 -7.92 11.76
C VAL A 142 0.08 -7.66 13.26
N LYS A 143 -1.04 -7.82 13.99
CA LYS A 143 -1.05 -7.64 15.44
C LYS A 143 -0.16 -8.66 16.16
N ASN A 144 -0.42 -9.95 15.99
CA ASN A 144 0.19 -10.96 16.86
C ASN A 144 1.66 -11.19 16.49
N VAL A 145 1.99 -11.22 15.19
CA VAL A 145 3.35 -11.52 14.72
C VAL A 145 4.18 -10.25 14.60
N LEU A 146 3.72 -9.25 13.85
CA LEU A 146 4.55 -8.08 13.52
C LEU A 146 4.60 -7.04 14.65
N MET A 147 3.49 -6.82 15.37
CA MET A 147 3.45 -5.87 16.50
C MET A 147 3.86 -6.52 17.83
N GLU A 148 3.28 -7.67 18.18
CA GLU A 148 3.52 -8.31 19.48
C GLU A 148 4.73 -9.27 19.48
N GLY A 149 5.37 -9.49 18.33
CA GLY A 149 6.58 -10.31 18.21
C GLY A 149 6.35 -11.80 18.47
N GLN A 150 5.11 -12.30 18.38
CA GLN A 150 4.75 -13.70 18.64
C GLN A 150 5.08 -14.58 17.42
N PHE A 151 6.37 -14.63 17.05
CA PHE A 151 6.86 -15.43 15.91
C PHE A 151 6.66 -16.93 16.13
N ASP A 152 6.53 -17.40 17.37
CA ASP A 152 6.12 -18.77 17.68
C ASP A 152 4.75 -19.14 17.08
N LYS A 153 3.89 -18.15 16.80
CA LYS A 153 2.56 -18.33 16.19
C LYS A 153 2.52 -18.15 14.68
N ILE A 154 3.65 -17.90 14.02
CA ILE A 154 3.67 -17.62 12.57
C ILE A 154 3.05 -18.76 11.75
N SER A 155 3.22 -20.01 12.21
CA SER A 155 2.67 -21.22 11.58
C SER A 155 1.14 -21.26 11.54
N GLU A 156 0.47 -20.49 12.40
CA GLU A 156 -0.97 -20.33 12.33
C GLU A 156 -1.35 -19.60 11.05
N TYR A 157 -0.60 -18.57 10.65
CA TYR A 157 -0.92 -17.68 9.53
C TYR A 157 -0.32 -18.13 8.20
N ILE A 158 0.91 -18.62 8.23
CA ILE A 158 1.68 -19.02 7.05
C ILE A 158 2.03 -20.50 7.19
N THR A 159 1.92 -21.29 6.12
CA THR A 159 2.26 -22.72 6.16
C THR A 159 3.79 -22.91 6.16
N PRO A 160 4.40 -23.45 7.23
CA PRO A 160 5.86 -23.61 7.32
C PRO A 160 6.42 -24.61 6.32
N GLY A 161 7.71 -24.49 5.97
CA GLY A 161 8.40 -25.43 5.09
C GLY A 161 7.89 -25.42 3.64
N THR A 162 7.14 -24.39 3.25
CA THR A 162 6.65 -24.20 1.89
C THR A 162 7.24 -22.94 1.28
N THR A 163 7.55 -22.99 -0.02
CA THR A 163 7.74 -21.78 -0.84
C THR A 163 6.39 -21.15 -1.24
N HIS A 164 5.28 -21.56 -0.60
CA HIS A 164 3.94 -21.10 -0.95
C HIS A 164 3.62 -19.73 -0.33
N TYR A 165 4.47 -19.23 0.57
CA TYR A 165 4.47 -17.82 0.95
C TYR A 165 5.44 -17.07 0.05
N ILE A 166 4.89 -16.45 -0.99
CA ILE A 166 5.64 -15.65 -1.94
C ILE A 166 5.87 -14.26 -1.36
N GLN A 167 7.11 -13.80 -1.43
CA GLN A 167 7.51 -12.50 -0.91
C GLN A 167 7.97 -11.58 -2.04
N HIS A 168 7.45 -10.35 -2.05
CA HIS A 168 7.77 -9.34 -3.06
C HIS A 168 8.67 -8.21 -2.54
N SER A 169 8.90 -8.14 -1.24
CA SER A 169 9.88 -7.24 -0.63
C SER A 169 11.29 -7.53 -1.18
N PRO A 170 12.04 -6.51 -1.64
CA PRO A 170 13.34 -6.72 -2.30
C PRO A 170 14.39 -7.47 -1.47
N PHE A 171 14.28 -7.38 -0.13
CA PHE A 171 15.27 -7.89 0.81
C PHE A 171 14.86 -9.17 1.52
N ILE A 172 13.71 -9.75 1.17
CA ILE A 172 13.15 -10.92 1.85
C ILE A 172 12.85 -12.00 0.82
N THR A 173 13.32 -13.22 1.06
CA THR A 173 13.01 -14.39 0.23
C THR A 173 11.71 -15.05 0.63
N ASP A 174 11.20 -15.92 -0.23
CA ASP A 174 10.01 -16.74 0.02
C ASP A 174 10.12 -17.59 1.29
N GLY A 175 8.96 -17.98 1.80
CA GLY A 175 8.81 -18.85 2.97
C GLY A 175 8.92 -18.11 4.30
N VAL A 176 8.51 -18.81 5.37
CA VAL A 176 8.63 -18.30 6.75
C VAL A 176 10.10 -18.12 7.13
N GLU A 177 10.94 -19.02 6.64
CA GLU A 177 12.38 -19.05 6.88
C GLU A 177 13.07 -17.82 6.26
N GLY A 178 12.61 -17.38 5.08
CA GLY A 178 13.09 -16.15 4.44
C GLY A 178 12.77 -14.89 5.23
N LEU A 179 11.54 -14.80 5.75
CA LEU A 179 11.14 -13.70 6.64
C LEU A 179 11.94 -13.70 7.95
N GLN A 180 12.08 -14.86 8.59
CA GLN A 180 12.84 -14.98 9.84
C GLN A 180 14.32 -14.59 9.63
N ALA A 181 14.95 -15.11 8.58
CA ALA A 181 16.34 -14.78 8.27
C ALA A 181 16.54 -13.29 8.00
N ALA A 182 15.59 -12.63 7.32
CA ALA A 182 15.67 -11.19 7.08
C ALA A 182 15.59 -10.38 8.40
N ILE A 183 14.71 -10.77 9.32
CA ILE A 183 14.57 -10.12 10.62
C ILE A 183 15.83 -10.31 11.48
N GLU A 184 16.35 -11.55 11.54
CA GLU A 184 17.58 -11.85 12.27
C GLU A 184 18.76 -11.05 11.70
N HIS A 185 18.90 -10.99 10.37
CA HIS A 185 19.96 -10.22 9.71
C HIS A 185 19.87 -8.72 9.98
N MET A 186 18.66 -8.15 9.95
CA MET A 186 18.44 -6.74 10.32
C MET A 186 18.84 -6.48 11.78
N ALA A 187 18.44 -7.37 12.69
CA ALA A 187 18.77 -7.25 14.11
C ALA A 187 20.28 -7.32 14.37
N GLU A 188 21.02 -8.21 13.69
CA GLU A 188 22.49 -8.27 13.74
C GLU A 188 23.18 -6.98 13.30
N GLN A 189 22.55 -6.24 12.38
CA GLN A 189 23.01 -4.94 11.90
C GLN A 189 22.52 -3.76 12.74
N GLY A 190 21.77 -4.02 13.82
CA GLY A 190 21.18 -2.99 14.66
C GLY A 190 20.01 -2.25 14.00
N VAL A 191 19.46 -2.79 12.91
CA VAL A 191 18.26 -2.26 12.25
C VAL A 191 17.04 -2.82 12.98
N THR A 192 16.26 -1.92 13.57
CA THR A 192 15.00 -2.27 14.24
C THR A 192 13.82 -2.07 13.30
N MET A 193 12.85 -2.98 13.40
CA MET A 193 11.53 -2.90 12.76
C MET A 193 10.48 -3.05 13.85
N GLU A 194 9.74 -2.00 14.11
CA GLU A 194 8.73 -1.96 15.17
C GLU A 194 7.40 -1.51 14.59
N TYR A 195 6.33 -2.28 14.80
CA TYR A 195 4.97 -1.85 14.50
C TYR A 195 4.29 -1.38 15.79
N LYS A 196 3.72 -0.18 15.76
CA LYS A 196 3.10 0.45 16.93
C LYS A 196 1.57 0.44 16.90
N LYS A 197 0.99 0.66 15.72
CA LYS A 197 -0.47 0.71 15.56
C LYS A 197 -0.88 0.29 14.16
N ASN A 198 -1.91 -0.56 14.08
CA ASN A 198 -2.60 -0.84 12.83
C ASN A 198 -3.82 0.11 12.71
N HIS A 199 -3.76 1.09 11.81
CA HIS A 199 -4.77 2.15 11.69
C HIS A 199 -5.96 1.73 10.82
N LYS A 200 -5.71 0.93 9.78
CA LYS A 200 -6.75 0.51 8.85
C LYS A 200 -6.44 -0.86 8.26
N VAL A 201 -7.48 -1.65 8.06
CA VAL A 201 -7.41 -2.85 7.21
C VAL A 201 -8.49 -2.73 6.15
N LEU A 202 -8.06 -2.66 4.89
CA LEU A 202 -8.92 -2.67 3.71
C LEU A 202 -8.81 -4.04 3.03
N GLY A 203 -9.84 -4.49 2.31
CA GLY A 203 -9.76 -5.75 1.59
C GLY A 203 -10.92 -6.00 0.65
N GLU A 204 -10.64 -6.78 -0.38
CA GLU A 204 -11.64 -7.30 -1.31
C GLU A 204 -11.25 -8.73 -1.66
N GLY A 205 -12.15 -9.66 -1.35
CA GLY A 205 -11.92 -11.07 -1.61
C GLY A 205 -10.75 -11.64 -0.81
N ASN A 206 -9.84 -12.26 -1.52
CA ASN A 206 -8.62 -12.87 -1.00
C ASN A 206 -7.48 -11.86 -0.73
N PHE A 207 -7.66 -10.56 -0.96
CA PHE A 207 -6.64 -9.54 -0.67
C PHE A 207 -7.02 -8.67 0.54
N ALA A 208 -6.04 -8.38 1.39
CA ALA A 208 -6.17 -7.46 2.51
C ALA A 208 -4.94 -6.55 2.62
N LEU A 209 -5.15 -5.24 2.61
CA LEU A 209 -4.12 -4.22 2.85
C LEU A 209 -4.19 -3.75 4.31
N SER A 210 -3.11 -3.91 5.05
CA SER A 210 -2.94 -3.36 6.39
C SER A 210 -2.14 -2.05 6.34
N VAL A 211 -2.64 -1.02 6.98
CA VAL A 211 -2.00 0.30 7.09
C VAL A 211 -1.57 0.52 8.52
N SER A 212 -0.26 0.43 8.76
CA SER A 212 0.32 0.48 10.09
C SER A 212 1.32 1.62 10.25
N GLU A 213 1.50 2.05 11.49
CA GLU A 213 2.49 3.04 11.93
C GLU A 213 3.55 2.34 12.77
N GLY A 214 4.80 2.79 12.66
CA GLY A 214 5.87 2.26 13.47
C GLY A 214 7.21 2.94 13.27
N GLU A 215 8.30 2.21 13.55
CA GLU A 215 9.66 2.66 13.36
C GLU A 215 10.49 1.66 12.55
N PHE A 216 11.25 2.16 11.58
CA PHE A 216 12.21 1.37 10.80
C PHE A 216 13.56 2.05 10.79
N ALA A 217 14.61 1.32 11.22
CA ALA A 217 15.98 1.85 11.30
C ALA A 217 16.06 3.20 12.07
N GLY A 218 15.26 3.34 13.13
CA GLY A 218 15.17 4.56 13.95
C GLY A 218 14.36 5.72 13.35
N ASN A 219 13.71 5.54 12.20
CA ASN A 219 12.85 6.54 11.58
C ASN A 219 11.38 6.21 11.82
N HIS A 220 10.54 7.22 12.03
CA HIS A 220 9.08 7.08 12.04
C HIS A 220 8.59 6.74 10.63
N VAL A 221 7.83 5.66 10.48
CA VAL A 221 7.41 5.15 9.17
C VAL A 221 5.93 4.74 9.13
N ALA A 222 5.40 4.69 7.92
CA ALA A 222 4.16 3.99 7.59
C ALA A 222 4.47 2.68 6.84
N TYR A 223 3.87 1.59 7.31
CA TYR A 223 3.90 0.26 6.69
C TYR A 223 2.59 -0.01 5.99
N TYR A 224 2.67 -0.36 4.71
CA TYR A 224 1.53 -0.82 3.91
C TYR A 224 1.82 -2.26 3.47
N ASP A 225 1.12 -3.20 4.09
CA ASP A 225 1.29 -4.64 3.87
C ASP A 225 0.07 -5.19 3.14
N LEU A 226 0.18 -5.45 1.84
CA LEU A 226 -0.84 -6.16 1.06
C LEU A 226 -0.60 -7.66 1.17
N LEU A 227 -1.60 -8.38 1.63
CA LEU A 227 -1.57 -9.82 1.88
C LEU A 227 -2.58 -10.51 0.97
N ARG A 228 -2.16 -11.56 0.25
CA ARG A 228 -3.08 -12.51 -0.39
C ARG A 228 -3.27 -13.72 0.51
N LEU A 229 -4.52 -14.16 0.61
CA LEU A 229 -4.93 -15.31 1.39
C LEU A 229 -5.45 -16.44 0.50
N GLU A 230 -5.27 -17.66 0.96
CA GLU A 230 -5.80 -18.88 0.36
C GLU A 230 -6.01 -19.89 1.49
N ASP A 231 -7.19 -20.51 1.56
CA ASP A 231 -7.53 -21.47 2.62
C ASP A 231 -7.20 -20.98 4.06
N ASN A 232 -7.49 -19.70 4.33
CA ASN A 232 -7.23 -19.04 5.63
C ASN A 232 -5.73 -18.94 6.02
N LYS A 233 -4.84 -19.13 5.05
CA LYS A 233 -3.40 -18.91 5.14
C LYS A 233 -2.99 -17.71 4.31
N ILE A 234 -1.96 -17.01 4.75
CA ILE A 234 -1.29 -15.97 3.97
C ILE A 234 -0.29 -16.67 3.05
N VAL A 235 -0.38 -16.37 1.76
CA VAL A 235 0.37 -17.05 0.69
C VAL A 235 1.15 -16.06 -0.20
N GLU A 236 0.91 -14.77 -0.09
CA GLU A 236 1.64 -13.76 -0.87
C GLU A 236 1.64 -12.43 -0.12
N HIS A 237 2.76 -11.69 -0.21
CA HIS A 237 2.92 -10.42 0.48
C HIS A 237 3.68 -9.38 -0.35
N TRP A 238 3.12 -8.18 -0.45
CA TRP A 238 3.77 -6.97 -0.95
C TRP A 238 3.82 -5.93 0.16
N GLY A 239 5.01 -5.40 0.43
CA GLY A 239 5.22 -4.39 1.47
C GLY A 239 5.79 -3.10 0.92
N VAL A 240 5.31 -1.96 1.44
CA VAL A 240 5.93 -0.65 1.26
C VAL A 240 6.15 0.00 2.62
N ILE A 241 7.38 0.49 2.82
CA ILE A 241 7.80 1.25 3.99
C ILE A 241 8.14 2.66 3.52
N GLU A 242 7.43 3.65 4.04
CA GLU A 242 7.69 5.06 3.75
C GLU A 242 8.01 5.82 5.03
N THR A 243 9.11 6.57 5.01
CA THR A 243 9.47 7.48 6.11
C THR A 243 8.49 8.63 6.20
N ILE A 244 7.97 8.87 7.40
CA ILE A 244 7.13 10.02 7.72
C ILE A 244 8.07 11.18 8.07
N PRO A 245 8.09 12.27 7.28
CA PRO A 245 8.93 13.43 7.60
C PRO A 245 8.43 14.13 8.87
N PRO A 246 9.26 14.95 9.54
CA PRO A 246 8.81 15.76 10.67
C PRO A 246 7.70 16.73 10.26
N GLU A 247 6.78 17.06 11.18
CA GLU A 247 5.62 17.93 10.92
C GLU A 247 5.99 19.28 10.28
N SER A 248 7.19 19.81 10.57
CA SER A 248 7.69 21.06 9.97
C SER A 248 7.86 21.01 8.45
N GLU A 249 7.92 19.82 7.85
CA GLU A 249 8.06 19.62 6.40
C GLU A 249 6.72 19.30 5.72
N TRP A 250 5.63 19.13 6.48
CA TRP A 250 4.35 18.76 5.92
C TRP A 250 3.72 19.94 5.15
N LYS A 251 3.17 19.66 3.98
CA LYS A 251 2.42 20.64 3.17
C LYS A 251 0.93 20.70 3.52
N ASN A 252 0.47 19.84 4.42
CA ASN A 252 -0.88 19.83 4.96
C ASN A 252 -0.86 19.37 6.43
N ASN A 253 -1.98 19.59 7.15
CA ASN A 253 -2.09 19.25 8.57
C ASN A 253 -3.04 18.06 8.82
N ASN A 254 -3.31 17.24 7.80
CA ASN A 254 -4.30 16.16 7.90
C ASN A 254 -3.71 14.84 8.43
N GLY A 255 -2.38 14.75 8.45
CA GLY A 255 -1.63 13.59 8.96
C GLY A 255 -1.67 12.36 8.05
N LYS A 256 -0.68 11.47 8.21
CA LYS A 256 -0.51 10.24 7.40
C LYS A 256 -1.62 9.20 7.61
N PHE A 257 -2.34 9.25 8.73
CA PHE A 257 -3.29 8.21 9.17
C PHE A 257 -4.70 8.72 9.48
N GLY A 258 -5.14 9.84 8.89
CA GLY A 258 -6.43 10.48 9.17
C GLY A 258 -7.68 9.74 8.64
N PHE A 259 -7.80 8.43 8.87
CA PHE A 259 -8.91 7.57 8.42
C PHE A 259 -10.22 7.72 9.22
#